data_AF-X1QUV5-F1
#
_entry.id   AF-X1QUV5-F1
#
_cell.length_a   1.000
_cell.length_b   1.000
_cell.length_c   1.000
_cell.angle_alpha   90.00
_cell.angle_beta   90.00
_cell.angle_gamma   90.00
#
_symmetry.space_group_name_H-M   'P 1'
#
loop_
_entity.id
_entity.type
_entity.pdbx_description
1 polymer ?
#
loop_
_entity_poly.entity_id
_entity_poly.type
_entity_poly.pdbx_seq_one_letter_code
_entity_poly.pdbx_strand_id
1 'polypeptide(L)' 'AKKNDILIAVSSSGTSQNILNACITAGNEGLKIITLSGFKAYNPLRKNGGYRFLD' A
#
# COMPACT_ATOMS: atom_id res chain seq x y z
N ALA A 1 -5.43 13.15 -5.31
CA ALA A 1 -5.42 12.41 -6.59
C ALA A 1 -6.71 12.66 -7.37
N LYS A 2 -6.91 12.07 -8.56
CA LYS A 2 -8.18 12.12 -9.30
C LYS A 2 -8.99 10.84 -9.07
N LYS A 3 -10.30 10.94 -9.30
CA LYS A 3 -11.20 9.77 -9.27
C LYS A 3 -10.69 8.71 -10.26
N ASN A 4 -10.58 7.47 -9.78
CA ASN A 4 -10.07 6.29 -10.49
C ASN A 4 -8.54 6.19 -10.64
N ASP A 5 -7.76 7.09 -10.04
CA ASP A 5 -6.32 6.88 -9.92
C ASP A 5 -6.01 5.66 -9.02
N ILE A 6 -4.86 5.03 -9.25
CA ILE A 6 -4.38 3.88 -8.48
C ILE A 6 -3.02 4.23 -7.87
N LEU A 7 -2.85 3.95 -6.58
CA LEU A 7 -1.55 3.97 -5.92
C LEU A 7 -0.90 2.59 -6.02
N ILE A 8 0.32 2.54 -6.57
CA ILE A 8 1.19 1.35 -6.50
C ILE A 8 2.30 1.64 -5.48
N ALA A 9 2.29 0.92 -4.37
CA ALA A 9 3.27 1.07 -3.29
C ALA A 9 4.28 -0.07 -3.31
N VAL A 10 5.56 0.24 -3.53
CA VAL A 10 6.66 -0.74 -3.57
C VAL A 10 7.58 -0.52 -2.38
N SER A 11 7.64 -1.48 -1.47
CA SER A 11 8.56 -1.45 -0.34
C SER A 11 9.06 -2.84 0.01
N SER A 12 10.35 -3.08 -0.20
CA SER A 12 10.95 -4.36 0.11
C SER A 12 10.73 -4.72 1.58
N SER A 13 11.06 -3.83 2.53
CA SER A 13 10.86 -4.05 3.98
C SER A 13 9.39 -4.07 4.41
N GLY A 14 8.50 -3.38 3.68
CA GLY A 14 7.10 -3.19 4.07
C GLY A 14 6.89 -2.31 5.31
N THR A 15 7.92 -1.61 5.77
CA THR A 15 7.92 -0.80 7.02
C THR A 15 8.24 0.67 6.80
N SER A 16 8.44 1.11 5.56
CA SER A 16 8.80 2.51 5.27
C SER A 16 7.67 3.45 5.63
N GLN A 17 7.89 4.34 6.60
CA GLN A 17 6.82 5.18 7.16
C GLN A 17 6.18 6.11 6.12
N ASN A 18 6.97 6.65 5.19
CA ASN A 18 6.44 7.48 4.10
C ASN A 18 5.48 6.70 3.17
N ILE A 19 5.80 5.45 2.85
CA ILE A 19 4.96 4.58 2.01
C ILE A 19 3.68 4.19 2.76
N LEU A 20 3.79 3.89 4.06
CA LEU A 20 2.64 3.60 4.91
C LEU A 20 1.70 4.81 4.99
N ASN A 21 2.25 6.01 5.21
CA ASN A 21 1.48 7.25 5.25
C ASN A 21 0.81 7.51 3.89
N ALA A 22 1.50 7.29 2.77
CA ALA A 22 0.91 7.43 1.43
C ALA A 22 -0.26 6.46 1.21
N CYS A 23 -0.15 5.21 1.67
CA CYS A 23 -1.26 4.25 1.59
C CYS A 23 -2.46 4.68 2.45
N ILE A 24 -2.22 5.19 3.66
CA ILE A 24 -3.28 5.71 4.53
C ILE A 24 -3.98 6.89 3.86
N THR A 25 -3.23 7.86 3.34
CA THR A 25 -3.79 9.03 2.64
C THR A 25 -4.59 8.62 1.40
N ALA A 26 -4.05 7.72 0.57
CA ALA A 26 -4.75 7.21 -0.61
C ALA A 26 -6.04 6.45 -0.25
N GLY A 27 -6.03 5.69 0.85
CA GLY A 27 -7.20 4.98 1.36
C GLY A 27 -8.30 5.94 1.82
N ASN A 28 -7.91 7.00 2.53
CA ASN A 28 -8.83 8.06 2.97
C ASN A 28 -9.40 8.86 1.77
N GLU A 29 -8.66 8.97 0.67
CA GLU A 29 -9.13 9.56 -0.60
C GLU A 29 -9.99 8.59 -1.44
N GLY A 30 -10.20 7.34 -0.99
CA GLY A 30 -11.00 6.35 -1.70
C GLY A 30 -10.31 5.77 -2.95
N LEU A 31 -8.98 5.86 -3.04
CA LEU A 31 -8.21 5.32 -4.15
C LEU A 31 -8.05 3.80 -4.04
N LYS A 32 -7.88 3.16 -5.20
CA LYS A 32 -7.42 1.77 -5.23
C LYS A 32 -5.91 1.75 -4.90
N ILE A 33 -5.52 0.82 -4.04
CA ILE A 33 -4.13 0.66 -3.61
C ILE A 33 -3.69 -0.76 -3.93
N ILE A 34 -2.56 -0.88 -4.61
CA ILE A 34 -1.85 -2.14 -4.86
C ILE A 34 -0.53 -2.06 -4.13
N THR A 35 -0.20 -3.08 -3.34
CA THR A 35 1.07 -3.14 -2.60
C THR A 35 1.96 -4.26 -3.14
N LEU A 36 3.26 -3.96 -3.29
CA LEU A 36 4.31 -4.90 -3.63
C LEU A 36 5.34 -4.89 -2.49
N SER A 37 5.44 -5.98 -1.73
CA SER A 37 6.27 -6.03 -0.52
C SER A 37 7.03 -7.35 -0.36
N GLY A 38 8.24 -7.29 0.21
CA GLY A 38 9.15 -8.42 0.39
C GLY A 38 9.33 -8.89 1.84
N PHE A 39 10.30 -9.78 2.03
CA PHE A 39 10.84 -10.37 3.26
C PHE A 39 9.92 -11.20 4.16
N LYS A 40 8.71 -10.75 4.52
CA LYS A 40 7.89 -11.42 5.54
C LYS A 40 6.39 -11.37 5.21
N ALA A 41 5.70 -12.48 5.48
CA ALA A 41 4.24 -12.58 5.37
C ALA A 41 3.50 -11.58 6.26
N TYR A 42 4.14 -11.14 7.36
CA TYR A 42 3.63 -10.11 8.25
C TYR A 42 4.48 -8.84 8.14
N ASN A 43 3.97 -7.84 7.43
CA ASN A 43 4.51 -6.48 7.49
C ASN A 43 3.37 -5.44 7.37
N PRO A 44 3.55 -4.21 7.88
CA PRO A 44 2.51 -3.19 7.90
C PRO A 44 1.94 -2.83 6.53
N LEU A 45 2.76 -2.85 5.47
CA LEU A 45 2.31 -2.52 4.12
C LEU A 45 1.28 -3.52 3.59
N ARG A 46 1.37 -4.80 3.97
CA ARG A 46 0.34 -5.81 3.63
C ARG A 46 -1.02 -5.52 4.29
N LYS A 47 -1.06 -4.89 5.47
CA LYS A 47 -2.30 -4.63 6.22
C LYS A 47 -3.08 -3.39 5.74
N ASN A 48 -2.39 -2.42 5.16
CA ASN A 48 -2.97 -1.12 4.80
C ASN A 48 -3.51 -1.04 3.36
N GLY A 49 -3.51 -2.15 2.59
CA GLY A 49 -4.02 -2.21 1.21
C GLY A 49 -5.37 -2.93 1.12
N GLY A 50 -6.38 -2.26 0.55
CA GLY A 50 -7.73 -2.81 0.32
C GLY A 50 -7.82 -3.88 -0.78
N TYR A 51 -6.79 -4.04 -1.62
CA TYR A 51 -6.65 -5.13 -2.59
C TYR A 51 -5.20 -5.63 -2.59
N ARG A 52 -5.01 -6.95 -2.41
CA ARG A 52 -3.71 -7.61 -2.31
C ARG A 52 -3.47 -8.41 -3.60
N PHE A 53 -2.33 -8.22 -4.25
CA PHE A 53 -1.99 -8.93 -5.50
C PHE A 53 -0.89 -9.99 -5.33
N LEU A 54 -0.17 -10.01 -4.20
CA LEU A 54 0.92 -10.95 -3.95
C LEU A 54 0.95 -11.36 -2.47
N ASP A 55 0.20 -12.43 -2.15
CA ASP A 55 0.79 -13.52 -1.36
C ASP A 55 1.38 -14.52 -2.36
#